data_AF-A0A1J5KXV1-F1
#
_entry.id   AF-A0A1J5KXV1-F1
#
_cell.length_a   1.000
_cell.length_b   1.000
_cell.length_c   1.000
_cell.angle_alpha   90.00
_cell.angle_beta   90.00
_cell.angle_gamma   90.00
#
_symmetry.space_group_name_H-M   'P 1'
#
loop_
_entity.id
_entity.type
_entity.pdbx_description
1 polymer ?
#
loop_
_entity_poly.entity_id
_entity_poly.type
_entity_poly.pdbx_seq_one_letter_code
_entity_poly.pdbx_strand_id
1 'polypeptide(L)'
;MSQAVKKPGRPKKAQIDTLEVTLAKKYQAYIALGDQFLRGIDSQYPRVSNEHKVQLKHLIFSAAEEHRLWADVDNLLLSVQRHKTLTQQLIDVRDNVIISFVQLESIYTLILKSNSAETSTGQQSMPLESGPSIVNGSEWLSDFEENKTVISHWLKMQLHNHSAHEQALWLSATSHALRSALVIEDENSTITVDTIKNVRQIIRGILLSISKHKIDPLFKSQDKNQAGRPTLPIPTQLLRSEDSLLSTYRSYRLACQRLHRKSLSSQQVWEKNKHAIESTTLGRRTMPTLRVLINKQLGLKTERYCLTIDKEHIIEEFNRKNENKRGTKGRPALTYDQKVRKIDQQLDEVDALIKQQKTRFSTDTKSGLSFKQQTLEYQFIWLENKLKRQPLDSEQSQSKSANACLQYWSTSLEEIKSLK
;
A
#
# COMPACT_ATOMS: atom_id res chain seq x y z
N MET A 1 -47.24 -19.32 -19.65
CA MET A 1 -46.26 -18.31 -19.21
C MET A 1 -45.64 -18.81 -17.91
N SER A 2 -44.38 -19.25 -17.95
CA SER A 2 -43.69 -19.84 -16.80
C SER A 2 -43.09 -18.73 -15.94
N GLN A 3 -43.52 -18.59 -14.70
CA GLN A 3 -42.96 -17.62 -13.76
C GLN A 3 -41.59 -18.13 -13.29
N ALA A 4 -40.54 -17.40 -13.65
CA ALA A 4 -39.19 -17.67 -13.17
C ALA A 4 -39.11 -17.45 -11.65
N VAL A 5 -38.97 -18.54 -10.90
CA VAL A 5 -38.68 -18.53 -9.47
C VAL A 5 -37.32 -17.85 -9.26
N LYS A 6 -37.33 -16.62 -8.74
CA LYS A 6 -36.12 -15.91 -8.31
C LYS A 6 -35.48 -16.72 -7.17
N LYS A 7 -34.34 -17.37 -7.45
CA LYS A 7 -33.51 -18.00 -6.41
C LYS A 7 -33.15 -16.94 -5.36
N PRO A 8 -33.37 -17.19 -4.05
CA PRO A 8 -33.01 -16.22 -3.01
C PRO A 8 -31.51 -16.00 -3.05
N GLY A 9 -31.09 -14.74 -3.24
CA GLY A 9 -29.70 -14.33 -3.14
C GLY A 9 -29.16 -14.51 -1.72
N ARG A 10 -27.83 -14.54 -1.57
CA ARG A 10 -27.17 -14.67 -0.27
C ARG A 10 -27.65 -13.55 0.68
N PRO A 11 -28.06 -13.87 1.93
CA PRO A 11 -28.48 -12.85 2.89
C PRO A 11 -27.34 -11.85 3.14
N LYS A 12 -27.67 -10.55 3.13
CA LYS A 12 -26.71 -9.48 3.47
C LYS A 12 -26.29 -9.67 4.93
N LYS A 13 -24.97 -9.70 5.20
CA LYS A 13 -24.45 -9.73 6.57
C LYS A 13 -24.93 -8.50 7.33
N ALA A 14 -25.16 -8.65 8.64
CA ALA A 14 -25.52 -7.52 9.48
C ALA A 14 -24.35 -6.51 9.50
N GLN A 15 -24.69 -5.22 9.58
CA GLN A 15 -23.71 -4.14 9.61
C GLN A 15 -22.77 -4.28 10.81
N ILE A 16 -23.30 -4.73 11.96
CA ILE A 16 -22.52 -4.97 13.17
C ILE A 16 -21.49 -6.09 12.98
N ASP A 17 -21.83 -7.19 12.32
CA ASP A 17 -20.89 -8.29 12.05
C ASP A 17 -19.76 -7.84 11.12
N THR A 18 -20.06 -6.93 10.19
CA THR A 18 -19.07 -6.34 9.29
C THR A 18 -18.11 -5.41 10.06
N LEU A 19 -18.64 -4.62 11.00
CA LEU A 19 -17.85 -3.79 11.90
C LEU A 19 -16.97 -4.64 12.83
N GLU A 20 -17.50 -5.74 13.38
CA GLU A 20 -16.73 -6.66 14.22
C GLU A 20 -15.54 -7.26 13.48
N VAL A 21 -15.76 -7.79 12.27
CA VAL A 21 -14.67 -8.35 11.46
C VAL A 21 -13.65 -7.28 11.09
N THR A 22 -14.10 -6.05 10.77
CA THR A 22 -13.20 -4.94 10.44
C THR A 22 -12.36 -4.53 11.65
N LEU A 23 -13.00 -4.38 12.81
CA LEU A 23 -12.36 -4.04 14.08
C LEU A 23 -11.32 -5.09 14.45
N ALA A 24 -11.67 -6.37 14.35
CA ALA A 24 -10.79 -7.47 14.65
C ALA A 24 -9.55 -7.51 13.72
N LYS A 25 -9.73 -7.24 12.42
CA LYS A 25 -8.59 -7.15 11.48
C LYS A 25 -7.66 -5.98 11.80
N LYS A 26 -8.22 -4.81 12.14
CA LYS A 26 -7.43 -3.64 12.54
C LYS A 26 -6.66 -3.90 13.83
N TYR A 27 -7.28 -4.59 14.79
CA TYR A 27 -6.62 -4.96 16.05
C TYR A 27 -5.44 -5.92 15.80
N GLN A 28 -5.61 -6.93 14.96
CA GLN A 28 -4.52 -7.84 14.59
C GLN A 28 -3.36 -7.10 13.91
N ALA A 29 -3.66 -6.18 12.98
CA ALA A 29 -2.64 -5.38 12.31
C ALA A 29 -1.89 -4.45 13.30
N TYR A 30 -2.62 -3.83 14.23
CA TYR A 30 -2.05 -3.00 15.29
C TYR A 30 -1.08 -3.79 16.19
N ILE A 31 -1.48 -4.98 16.66
CA ILE A 31 -0.59 -5.85 17.45
C ILE A 31 0.66 -6.23 16.65
N ALA A 32 0.50 -6.65 15.39
CA ALA A 32 1.63 -7.06 14.57
C ALA A 32 2.64 -5.92 14.34
N LEU A 33 2.15 -4.68 14.16
CA LEU A 33 2.99 -3.48 14.07
C LEU A 33 3.64 -3.15 15.42
N GLY A 34 2.92 -3.31 16.53
CA GLY A 34 3.44 -3.16 17.88
C GLY A 34 4.60 -4.12 18.15
N ASP A 35 4.44 -5.40 17.83
CA ASP A 35 5.50 -6.41 17.96
C ASP A 35 6.70 -6.12 17.07
N GLN A 36 6.46 -5.60 15.85
CA GLN A 36 7.55 -5.17 14.97
C GLN A 36 8.31 -3.98 15.54
N PHE A 37 7.60 -2.99 16.09
CA PHE A 37 8.19 -1.83 16.74
C PHE A 37 9.03 -2.22 17.97
N LEU A 38 8.47 -3.03 18.87
CA LEU A 38 9.17 -3.49 20.07
C LEU A 38 10.44 -4.29 19.74
N ARG A 39 10.35 -5.23 18.78
CA ARG A 39 11.54 -5.95 18.28
C ARG A 39 12.58 -5.01 17.67
N GLY A 40 12.14 -3.96 16.97
CA GLY A 40 13.03 -2.93 16.44
C GLY A 40 13.80 -2.21 17.55
N ILE A 41 13.11 -1.79 18.61
CA ILE A 41 13.74 -1.16 19.78
C ILE A 41 14.71 -2.12 20.46
N ASP A 42 14.31 -3.37 20.72
CA ASP A 42 15.14 -4.34 21.43
C ASP A 42 16.39 -4.73 20.64
N SER A 43 16.27 -4.82 19.30
CA SER A 43 17.41 -5.12 18.43
C SER A 43 18.38 -3.96 18.28
N GLN A 44 17.89 -2.72 18.22
CA GLN A 44 18.74 -1.52 18.09
C GLN A 44 19.38 -1.11 19.42
N TYR A 45 18.71 -1.38 20.55
CA TYR A 45 19.14 -0.98 21.90
C TYR A 45 19.15 -2.16 22.89
N PRO A 46 19.95 -3.22 22.64
CA PRO A 46 19.92 -4.44 23.45
C PRO A 46 20.41 -4.24 24.89
N ARG A 47 21.27 -3.23 25.12
CA ARG A 47 21.92 -2.96 26.42
C ARG A 47 21.25 -1.84 27.22
N VAL A 48 20.19 -1.24 26.70
CA VAL A 48 19.48 -0.13 27.36
C VAL A 48 18.47 -0.70 28.34
N SER A 49 18.39 -0.14 29.55
CA SER A 49 17.42 -0.57 30.57
C SER A 49 15.97 -0.34 30.11
N ASN A 50 15.01 -1.06 30.70
CA ASN A 50 13.61 -0.93 30.34
C ASN A 50 13.07 0.51 30.56
N GLU A 51 13.52 1.20 31.60
CA GLU A 51 13.13 2.60 31.88
C GLU A 51 13.58 3.55 30.76
N HIS A 52 14.85 3.48 30.36
CA HIS A 52 15.37 4.28 29.25
C HIS A 52 14.72 3.90 27.92
N LYS A 53 14.36 2.62 27.71
CA LYS A 53 13.56 2.20 26.55
C LYS A 53 12.17 2.84 26.55
N VAL A 54 11.54 3.03 27.70
CA VAL A 54 10.24 3.74 27.78
C VAL A 54 10.41 5.21 27.39
N GLN A 55 11.43 5.90 27.92
CA GLN A 55 11.72 7.29 27.53
C GLN A 55 12.00 7.41 26.02
N LEU A 56 12.80 6.50 25.48
CA LEU A 56 13.08 6.44 24.04
C LEU A 56 11.80 6.26 23.20
N LYS A 57 10.88 5.39 23.64
CA LYS A 57 9.57 5.22 22.97
C LYS A 57 8.80 6.54 22.93
N HIS A 58 8.78 7.31 24.02
CA HIS A 58 8.11 8.61 24.04
C HIS A 58 8.70 9.59 23.02
N LEU A 59 10.04 9.67 22.94
CA LEU A 59 10.71 10.52 21.94
C LEU A 59 10.38 10.08 20.51
N ILE A 60 10.42 8.78 20.24
CA ILE A 60 10.09 8.23 18.92
C ILE A 60 8.63 8.52 18.56
N PHE A 61 7.69 8.31 19.49
CA PHE A 61 6.28 8.57 19.22
C PHE A 61 5.97 10.06 19.08
N SER A 62 6.67 10.94 19.81
CA SER A 62 6.56 12.38 19.63
C SER A 62 6.94 12.81 18.21
N ALA A 63 8.10 12.37 17.72
CA ALA A 63 8.54 12.63 16.34
C ALA A 63 7.62 11.96 15.30
N ALA A 64 7.12 10.77 15.60
CA ALA A 64 6.22 10.02 14.72
C ALA A 64 4.83 10.66 14.61
N GLU A 65 4.34 11.29 15.67
CA GLU A 65 3.07 12.01 15.71
C GLU A 65 3.15 13.31 14.90
N GLU A 66 4.24 14.07 15.06
CA GLU A 66 4.53 15.22 14.20
C GLU A 66 4.56 14.81 12.72
N HIS A 67 5.30 13.74 12.39
CA HIS A 67 5.33 13.18 11.04
C HIS A 67 3.95 12.70 10.56
N ARG A 68 3.14 12.11 11.44
CA ARG A 68 1.80 11.61 11.11
C ARG A 68 0.90 12.75 10.65
N LEU A 69 0.85 13.84 11.41
CA LEU A 69 0.00 14.99 11.10
C LEU A 69 0.36 15.62 9.76
N TRP A 70 1.65 15.85 9.49
CA TRP A 70 2.10 16.31 8.19
C TRP A 70 1.74 15.34 7.06
N ALA A 71 1.84 14.03 7.29
CA ALA A 71 1.51 13.02 6.30
C ALA A 71 -0.01 12.94 6.05
N ASP A 72 -0.83 13.18 7.05
CA ASP A 72 -2.29 13.25 6.92
C ASP A 72 -2.69 14.45 6.05
N VAL A 73 -2.08 15.61 6.26
CA VAL A 73 -2.27 16.80 5.39
C VAL A 73 -1.84 16.50 3.95
N ASP A 74 -0.65 15.94 3.69
CA ASP A 74 -0.23 15.59 2.31
C ASP A 74 -1.20 14.62 1.64
N ASN A 75 -1.76 13.66 2.39
CA ASN A 75 -2.72 12.70 1.83
C ASN A 75 -4.06 13.35 1.49
N LEU A 76 -4.56 14.26 2.34
CA LEU A 76 -5.77 15.04 2.03
C LEU A 76 -5.55 15.90 0.78
N LEU A 77 -4.43 16.63 0.70
CA LEU A 77 -4.11 17.45 -0.47
C LEU A 77 -3.83 16.64 -1.74
N LEU A 78 -3.30 15.41 -1.61
CA LEU A 78 -3.18 14.48 -2.74
C LEU A 78 -4.54 14.12 -3.32
N SER A 79 -5.56 13.97 -2.47
CA SER A 79 -6.93 13.68 -2.92
C SER A 79 -7.50 14.87 -3.69
N VAL A 80 -7.27 16.09 -3.20
CA VAL A 80 -7.67 17.35 -3.87
C VAL A 80 -6.98 17.47 -5.23
N GLN A 81 -5.66 17.29 -5.29
CA GLN A 81 -4.89 17.43 -6.53
C GLN A 81 -5.34 16.46 -7.64
N ARG A 82 -5.82 15.27 -7.26
CA ARG A 82 -6.28 14.23 -8.22
C ARG A 82 -7.74 14.40 -8.63
N HIS A 83 -8.48 15.27 -7.96
CA HIS A 83 -9.90 15.44 -8.20
C HIS A 83 -10.16 16.33 -9.43
N LYS A 84 -11.25 16.08 -10.14
CA LYS A 84 -11.62 16.86 -11.34
C LYS A 84 -12.06 18.28 -10.97
N THR A 85 -12.78 18.42 -9.85
CA THR A 85 -13.20 19.69 -9.27
C THR A 85 -12.37 19.97 -8.01
N LEU A 86 -11.25 20.69 -8.18
CA LEU A 86 -10.30 20.93 -7.09
C LEU A 86 -10.90 21.75 -5.95
N THR A 87 -11.55 22.88 -6.28
CA THR A 87 -12.15 23.78 -5.29
C THR A 87 -13.19 23.05 -4.44
N GLN A 88 -14.09 22.29 -5.05
CA GLN A 88 -15.09 21.51 -4.32
C GLN A 88 -14.44 20.45 -3.42
N GLN A 89 -13.48 19.69 -3.95
CA GLN A 89 -12.81 18.67 -3.15
C GLN A 89 -12.03 19.27 -1.98
N LEU A 90 -11.47 20.48 -2.16
CA LEU A 90 -10.79 21.20 -1.10
C LEU A 90 -11.77 21.65 -0.02
N ILE A 91 -12.94 22.17 -0.39
CA ILE A 91 -14.03 22.51 0.54
C ILE A 91 -14.43 21.26 1.34
N ASP A 92 -14.63 20.12 0.67
CA ASP A 92 -15.05 18.87 1.31
C ASP A 92 -14.04 18.34 2.34
N VAL A 93 -12.74 18.61 2.14
CA VAL A 93 -11.68 18.17 3.07
C VAL A 93 -11.18 19.29 3.99
N ARG A 94 -11.69 20.52 3.85
CA ARG A 94 -11.18 21.73 4.49
C ARG A 94 -11.09 21.58 6.01
N ASP A 95 -12.16 21.11 6.64
CA ASP A 95 -12.20 20.94 8.09
C ASP A 95 -11.13 19.97 8.58
N ASN A 96 -10.91 18.87 7.87
CA ASN A 96 -9.87 17.90 8.22
C ASN A 96 -8.46 18.47 8.05
N VAL A 97 -8.25 19.28 7.00
CA VAL A 97 -6.97 19.99 6.77
C VAL A 97 -6.73 21.01 7.88
N ILE A 98 -7.73 21.83 8.23
CA ILE A 98 -7.65 22.82 9.31
C ILE A 98 -7.38 22.15 10.65
N ILE A 99 -8.11 21.09 11.01
CA ILE A 99 -7.91 20.34 12.26
C ILE A 99 -6.46 19.83 12.35
N SER A 100 -5.92 19.29 11.25
CA SER A 100 -4.55 18.77 11.23
C SER A 100 -3.51 19.89 11.42
N PHE A 101 -3.71 21.06 10.82
CA PHE A 101 -2.84 22.22 11.04
C PHE A 101 -2.94 22.78 12.46
N VAL A 102 -4.15 22.87 13.03
CA VAL A 102 -4.33 23.31 14.42
C VAL A 102 -3.64 22.35 15.40
N GLN A 103 -3.67 21.04 15.13
CA GLN A 103 -2.93 20.05 15.92
C GLN A 103 -1.41 20.25 15.83
N LEU A 104 -0.88 20.54 14.63
CA LEU A 104 0.53 20.87 14.43
C LEU A 104 0.92 22.14 15.18
N GLU A 105 0.17 23.23 15.02
CA GLU A 105 0.38 24.49 15.73
C GLU A 105 0.36 24.30 17.26
N SER A 106 -0.55 23.45 17.76
CA SER A 106 -0.64 23.12 19.17
C SER A 106 0.58 22.37 19.68
N ILE A 107 1.09 21.38 18.92
CA ILE A 107 2.31 20.64 19.27
C ILE A 107 3.51 21.59 19.33
N TYR A 108 3.68 22.44 18.31
CA TYR A 108 4.80 23.38 18.30
C TYR A 108 4.70 24.41 19.43
N THR A 109 3.50 24.92 19.70
CA THR A 109 3.27 25.83 20.85
C THR A 109 3.66 25.18 22.18
N LEU A 110 3.33 23.89 22.38
CA LEU A 110 3.72 23.15 23.58
C LEU A 110 5.24 23.01 23.69
N ILE A 111 5.93 22.67 22.60
CA ILE A 111 7.40 22.56 22.56
C ILE A 111 8.06 23.92 22.88
N LEU A 112 7.54 25.00 22.33
CA LEU A 112 8.08 26.34 22.57
C LEU A 112 7.88 26.76 24.03
N LYS A 113 6.74 26.42 24.64
CA LYS A 113 6.44 26.71 26.05
C LYS A 113 7.19 25.82 27.03
N SER A 114 7.46 24.55 26.70
CA SER A 114 8.25 23.68 27.56
C SER A 114 9.69 24.17 27.68
N ASN A 115 10.26 24.65 26.57
CA ASN A 115 11.65 25.11 26.54
C ASN A 115 11.82 26.48 27.22
N SER A 116 10.79 27.34 27.24
CA SER A 116 10.84 28.62 27.96
C SER A 116 10.71 28.46 29.48
N ALA A 117 10.09 27.38 29.95
CA ALA A 117 10.00 27.05 31.37
C ALA A 117 11.30 26.52 31.98
N GLU A 118 12.23 26.01 31.17
CA GLU A 118 13.56 25.57 31.63
C GLU A 118 14.55 26.75 31.75
N THR A 119 14.32 27.84 31.03
CA THR A 119 15.13 29.08 31.10
C THR A 119 14.80 29.98 32.29
N SER A 120 13.73 29.74 33.05
CA SER A 120 13.39 30.53 34.24
C SER A 120 14.14 30.10 35.51
N THR A 121 14.97 29.06 35.45
CA THR A 121 15.99 28.74 36.47
C THR A 121 17.37 29.25 36.07
N GLY A 122 17.57 30.56 36.15
CA GLY A 122 18.88 31.13 36.52
C GLY A 122 19.99 31.25 35.46
N GLN A 123 19.70 31.27 34.15
CA GLN A 123 20.67 31.77 33.18
C GLN A 123 20.03 32.78 32.22
N GLN A 124 20.62 33.98 32.22
CA GLN A 124 20.27 35.10 31.35
C GLN A 124 20.20 34.63 29.90
N SER A 125 19.02 34.78 29.30
CA SER A 125 18.81 34.63 27.86
C SER A 125 19.70 35.64 27.13
N MET A 126 20.71 35.14 26.42
CA MET A 126 21.40 35.91 25.39
C MET A 126 20.36 36.42 24.37
N PRO A 127 20.48 37.67 23.88
CA PRO A 127 19.60 38.16 22.84
C PRO A 127 19.82 37.30 21.60
N LEU A 128 18.73 36.76 21.07
CA LEU A 128 18.69 35.93 19.86
C LEU A 128 18.93 36.79 18.61
N GLU A 129 20.10 37.43 18.50
CA GLU A 129 20.53 38.13 17.28
C GLU A 129 21.10 37.11 16.28
N SER A 130 20.22 36.46 15.52
CA SER A 130 20.48 35.83 14.19
C SER A 130 19.37 34.87 13.72
N GLY A 131 18.22 34.85 14.38
CA GLY A 131 16.96 34.43 13.78
C GLY A 131 16.17 35.67 13.38
N PRO A 132 15.50 35.72 12.22
CA PRO A 132 14.57 36.81 11.94
C PRO A 132 13.56 36.85 13.10
N SER A 133 13.22 38.02 13.64
CA SER A 133 12.33 38.17 14.80
C SER A 133 10.98 37.48 14.58
N ILE A 134 10.85 36.19 14.95
CA ILE A 134 9.64 35.35 14.82
C ILE A 134 8.60 35.70 15.90
N VAL A 135 8.75 36.82 16.59
CA VAL A 135 7.77 37.30 17.58
C VAL A 135 6.56 37.97 16.89
N ASN A 136 6.69 38.36 15.60
CA ASN A 136 5.59 38.80 14.73
C ASN A 136 5.39 37.86 13.50
N GLY A 137 5.76 36.58 13.65
CA GLY A 137 6.01 35.63 12.56
C GLY A 137 4.83 35.21 11.65
N SER A 138 3.65 35.83 11.76
CA SER A 138 2.51 35.60 10.86
C SER A 138 2.47 36.56 9.67
N GLU A 139 3.05 37.76 9.75
CA GLU A 139 2.97 38.76 8.66
C GLU A 139 3.98 38.50 7.54
N TRP A 140 5.22 38.14 7.86
CA TRP A 140 6.30 37.94 6.87
C TRP A 140 6.20 36.67 6.00
N LEU A 141 5.30 35.74 6.34
CA LEU A 141 5.01 34.51 5.58
C LEU A 141 3.55 34.47 5.08
N SER A 142 2.81 35.57 5.27
CA SER A 142 1.41 35.67 4.83
C SER A 142 1.29 35.54 3.31
N ASP A 143 2.29 36.04 2.56
CA ASP A 143 2.40 35.83 1.11
C ASP A 143 3.16 34.55 0.77
N PHE A 144 2.43 33.43 0.74
CA PHE A 144 2.97 32.12 0.44
C PHE A 144 3.66 32.06 -0.93
N GLU A 145 3.11 32.74 -1.95
CA GLU A 145 3.63 32.67 -3.31
C GLU A 145 4.99 33.34 -3.47
N GLU A 146 5.25 34.42 -2.72
CA GLU A 146 6.55 35.11 -2.70
C GLU A 146 7.60 34.30 -1.91
N ASN A 147 7.18 33.64 -0.83
CA ASN A 147 8.09 33.00 0.12
C ASN A 147 8.34 31.50 -0.12
N LYS A 148 7.61 30.83 -1.02
CA LYS A 148 7.70 29.38 -1.24
C LYS A 148 9.12 28.87 -1.53
N THR A 149 9.95 29.66 -2.22
CA THR A 149 11.34 29.32 -2.57
C THR A 149 12.24 29.39 -1.34
N VAL A 150 12.07 30.41 -0.51
CA VAL A 150 12.77 30.60 0.77
C VAL A 150 12.41 29.48 1.75
N ILE A 151 11.11 29.20 1.92
CA ILE A 151 10.62 28.09 2.76
C ILE A 151 11.22 26.77 2.29
N SER A 152 11.16 26.49 0.99
CA SER A 152 11.70 25.25 0.41
C SER A 152 13.22 25.12 0.57
N HIS A 153 13.96 26.22 0.44
CA HIS A 153 15.40 26.25 0.63
C HIS A 153 15.78 26.02 2.10
N TRP A 154 15.15 26.75 3.01
CA TRP A 154 15.40 26.67 4.44
C TRP A 154 15.09 25.26 4.99
N LEU A 155 13.97 24.66 4.58
CA LEU A 155 13.61 23.29 4.97
C LEU A 155 14.61 22.23 4.51
N LYS A 156 15.17 22.39 3.30
CA LYS A 156 16.12 21.42 2.73
C LYS A 156 17.52 21.56 3.30
N MET A 157 17.97 22.80 3.54
CA MET A 157 19.38 23.09 3.81
C MET A 157 19.66 23.44 5.27
N GLN A 158 18.70 24.02 5.99
CA GLN A 158 18.97 24.68 7.28
C GLN A 158 18.20 24.08 8.45
N LEU A 159 16.97 23.60 8.26
CA LEU A 159 16.10 23.14 9.36
C LEU A 159 16.80 22.18 10.33
N HIS A 160 17.61 21.24 9.84
CA HIS A 160 18.29 20.25 10.70
C HIS A 160 19.52 20.79 11.45
N ASN A 161 20.07 21.93 11.06
CA ASN A 161 21.22 22.57 11.71
C ASN A 161 20.81 23.47 12.88
N HIS A 162 19.52 23.76 13.00
CA HIS A 162 18.97 24.62 14.05
C HIS A 162 18.61 23.84 15.31
N SER A 163 18.54 24.55 16.43
CA SER A 163 18.09 24.02 17.72
C SER A 163 16.64 23.52 17.65
N ALA A 164 16.24 22.62 18.55
CA ALA A 164 14.85 22.12 18.60
C ALA A 164 13.81 23.24 18.76
N HIS A 165 14.16 24.33 19.47
CA HIS A 165 13.33 25.50 19.63
C HIS A 165 13.14 26.27 18.31
N GLU A 166 14.24 26.58 17.61
CA GLU A 166 14.19 27.24 16.30
C GLU A 166 13.46 26.40 15.25
N GLN A 167 13.67 25.08 15.25
CA GLN A 167 12.92 24.16 14.39
C GLN A 167 11.41 24.26 14.65
N ALA A 168 10.99 24.26 15.92
CA ALA A 168 9.58 24.38 16.28
C ALA A 168 8.99 25.74 15.87
N LEU A 169 9.72 26.85 16.04
CA LEU A 169 9.29 28.18 15.59
C LEU A 169 9.03 28.19 14.09
N TRP A 170 10.00 27.73 13.30
CA TRP A 170 9.89 27.72 11.85
C TRP A 170 8.80 26.79 11.33
N LEU A 171 8.65 25.60 11.92
CA LEU A 171 7.61 24.67 11.54
C LEU A 171 6.21 25.18 11.91
N SER A 172 6.07 25.87 13.04
CA SER A 172 4.83 26.55 13.43
C SER A 172 4.47 27.69 12.48
N ALA A 173 5.44 28.52 12.11
CA ALA A 173 5.22 29.60 11.15
C ALA A 173 4.87 29.04 9.76
N THR A 174 5.55 27.97 9.34
CA THR A 174 5.28 27.27 8.08
C THR A 174 3.89 26.64 8.07
N SER A 175 3.46 25.98 9.16
CA SER A 175 2.11 25.40 9.25
C SER A 175 1.03 26.47 9.12
N HIS A 176 1.24 27.63 9.73
CA HIS A 176 0.31 28.76 9.63
C HIS A 176 0.23 29.31 8.19
N ALA A 177 1.38 29.55 7.55
CA ALA A 177 1.45 30.04 6.18
C ALA A 177 0.80 29.07 5.18
N LEU A 178 1.05 27.77 5.31
CA LEU A 178 0.43 26.75 4.48
C LEU A 178 -1.08 26.65 4.71
N ARG A 179 -1.54 26.83 5.96
CA ARG A 179 -2.97 26.88 6.29
C ARG A 179 -3.63 28.07 5.59
N SER A 180 -3.05 29.26 5.70
CA SER A 180 -3.57 30.48 5.05
C SER A 180 -3.61 30.35 3.52
N ALA A 181 -2.58 29.75 2.90
CA ALA A 181 -2.54 29.49 1.45
C ALA A 181 -3.63 28.52 0.94
N LEU A 182 -4.30 27.80 1.84
CA LEU A 182 -5.37 26.85 1.53
C LEU A 182 -6.76 27.36 1.92
N VAL A 183 -6.86 28.56 2.48
CA VAL A 183 -8.14 29.21 2.78
C VAL A 183 -8.70 29.83 1.49
N ILE A 184 -9.94 29.48 1.16
CA ILE A 184 -10.73 30.18 0.15
C ILE A 184 -11.49 31.27 0.90
N GLU A 185 -11.07 32.53 0.74
CA GLU A 185 -11.68 33.68 1.44
C GLU A 185 -12.95 34.17 0.74
N ASP A 186 -13.01 34.11 -0.61
CA ASP A 186 -14.17 34.51 -1.41
C ASP A 186 -14.69 33.38 -2.29
N GLU A 187 -16.01 33.36 -2.58
CA GLU A 187 -16.64 32.41 -3.52
C GLU A 187 -16.05 32.46 -4.93
N ASN A 188 -15.37 33.55 -5.29
CA ASN A 188 -14.68 33.74 -6.58
C ASN A 188 -13.18 33.36 -6.56
N SER A 189 -12.63 33.05 -5.38
CA SER A 189 -11.22 32.67 -5.23
C SER A 189 -11.00 31.24 -5.75
N THR A 190 -10.23 31.08 -6.82
CA THR A 190 -9.91 29.76 -7.38
C THR A 190 -8.51 29.33 -6.95
N ILE A 191 -8.43 28.23 -6.20
CA ILE A 191 -7.14 27.60 -5.88
C ILE A 191 -6.65 26.81 -7.09
N THR A 192 -5.43 27.13 -7.51
CA THR A 192 -4.82 26.46 -8.66
C THR A 192 -4.24 25.09 -8.28
N VAL A 193 -4.15 24.20 -9.27
CA VAL A 193 -3.45 22.92 -9.11
C VAL A 193 -2.00 23.13 -8.68
N ASP A 194 -1.36 24.19 -9.16
CA ASP A 194 0.05 24.46 -8.89
C ASP A 194 0.28 24.95 -7.46
N THR A 195 -0.64 25.74 -6.89
CA THR A 195 -0.63 26.07 -5.46
C THR A 195 -0.67 24.80 -4.61
N ILE A 196 -1.58 23.86 -4.90
CA ILE A 196 -1.64 22.57 -4.18
C ILE A 196 -0.36 21.76 -4.37
N LYS A 197 0.23 21.73 -5.56
CA LYS A 197 1.52 21.04 -5.79
C LYS A 197 2.64 21.67 -4.96
N ASN A 198 2.72 23.00 -4.91
CA ASN A 198 3.76 23.73 -4.17
C ASN A 198 3.66 23.47 -2.66
N VAL A 199 2.46 23.60 -2.09
CA VAL A 199 2.18 23.27 -0.68
C VAL A 199 2.62 21.84 -0.37
N ARG A 200 2.23 20.88 -1.22
CA ARG A 200 2.59 19.47 -1.04
C ARG A 200 4.10 19.22 -1.16
N GLN A 201 4.79 19.96 -2.02
CA GLN A 201 6.24 19.83 -2.15
C GLN A 201 6.96 20.29 -0.87
N ILE A 202 6.48 21.38 -0.25
CA ILE A 202 6.98 21.87 1.04
C ILE A 202 6.71 20.84 2.13
N ILE A 203 5.48 20.33 2.25
CA ILE A 203 5.12 19.29 3.23
C ILE A 203 6.00 18.04 3.07
N ARG A 204 6.26 17.61 1.83
CA ARG A 204 7.16 16.48 1.58
C ARG A 204 8.60 16.77 2.03
N GLY A 205 9.08 18.00 1.87
CA GLY A 205 10.36 18.43 2.42
C GLY A 205 10.41 18.30 3.94
N ILE A 206 9.34 18.76 4.62
CA ILE A 206 9.19 18.63 6.08
C ILE A 206 9.18 17.15 6.50
N LEU A 207 8.38 16.31 5.84
CA LEU A 207 8.31 14.87 6.13
C LEU A 207 9.66 14.18 6.00
N LEU A 208 10.41 14.49 4.94
CA LEU A 208 11.76 13.96 4.75
C LEU A 208 12.71 14.42 5.86
N SER A 209 12.61 15.69 6.26
CA SER A 209 13.44 16.24 7.34
C SER A 209 13.14 15.56 8.68
N ILE A 210 11.85 15.43 9.06
CA ILE A 210 11.44 14.75 10.29
C ILE A 210 11.88 13.27 10.27
N SER A 211 11.67 12.57 9.15
CA SER A 211 12.12 11.18 9.02
C SER A 211 13.62 11.07 9.25
N LYS A 212 14.41 11.83 8.49
CA LYS A 212 15.87 11.71 8.48
C LYS A 212 16.54 12.20 9.76
N HIS A 213 16.03 13.26 10.37
CA HIS A 213 16.71 13.97 11.46
C HIS A 213 16.06 13.78 12.83
N LYS A 214 14.80 13.34 12.91
CA LYS A 214 14.10 13.08 14.19
C LYS A 214 13.79 11.59 14.40
N ILE A 215 13.32 10.87 13.38
CA ILE A 215 12.89 9.47 13.54
C ILE A 215 14.05 8.48 13.32
N ASP A 216 14.70 8.53 12.17
CA ASP A 216 15.75 7.57 11.77
C ASP A 216 16.94 7.48 12.76
N PRO A 217 17.38 8.57 13.42
CA PRO A 217 18.41 8.48 14.46
C PRO A 217 17.96 7.64 15.67
N LEU A 218 16.66 7.68 16.00
CA LEU A 218 16.10 6.99 17.17
C LEU A 218 15.60 5.59 16.83
N PHE A 219 15.07 5.38 15.63
CA PHE A 219 14.51 4.12 15.15
C PHE A 219 14.85 3.97 13.67
N LYS A 220 15.84 3.14 13.35
CA LYS A 220 16.29 2.97 11.97
C LYS A 220 15.16 2.40 11.11
N SER A 221 14.77 3.15 10.09
CA SER A 221 13.89 2.63 9.04
C SER A 221 14.55 1.41 8.39
N GLN A 222 13.80 0.31 8.25
CA GLN A 222 14.28 -0.84 7.49
C GLN A 222 14.39 -0.44 6.03
N ASP A 223 15.59 -0.56 5.44
CA ASP A 223 15.85 -0.32 4.03
C ASP A 223 14.92 -1.19 3.19
N LYS A 224 13.86 -0.58 2.63
CA LYS A 224 13.00 -1.27 1.68
C LYS A 224 13.52 -1.04 0.28
N ASN A 225 14.21 -2.05 -0.26
CA ASN A 225 14.65 -2.17 -1.66
C ASN A 225 13.47 -2.33 -2.66
N GLN A 226 12.34 -1.66 -2.44
CA GLN A 226 11.23 -1.64 -3.39
C GLN A 226 11.11 -0.26 -4.02
N ALA A 227 11.30 -0.22 -5.35
CA ALA A 227 10.99 0.96 -6.15
C ALA A 227 9.52 1.36 -5.94
N GLY A 228 9.27 2.56 -5.41
CA GLY A 228 7.90 3.02 -5.12
C GLY A 228 7.85 4.22 -4.17
N ARG A 229 6.63 4.56 -3.72
CA ARG A 229 6.40 5.62 -2.72
C ARG A 229 7.18 5.27 -1.44
N PRO A 230 7.93 6.20 -0.83
CA PRO A 230 8.57 5.96 0.45
C PRO A 230 7.50 5.49 1.46
N THR A 231 7.76 4.33 2.08
CA THR A 231 6.85 3.77 3.08
C THR A 231 6.96 4.66 4.33
N LEU A 232 5.83 4.98 4.98
CA LEU A 232 5.85 5.69 6.26
C LEU A 232 6.73 4.94 7.27
N PRO A 233 7.43 5.64 8.19
CA PRO A 233 8.15 4.99 9.27
C PRO A 233 7.23 4.08 10.10
N ILE A 234 7.75 2.96 10.63
CA ILE A 234 6.97 2.01 11.45
C ILE A 234 6.28 2.71 12.63
N PRO A 235 6.95 3.61 13.39
CA PRO A 235 6.28 4.36 14.47
C PRO A 235 5.06 5.16 13.98
N THR A 236 5.18 5.82 12.83
CA THR A 236 4.07 6.55 12.20
C THR A 236 2.95 5.61 11.74
N GLN A 237 3.29 4.44 11.20
CA GLN A 237 2.29 3.43 10.83
C GLN A 237 1.53 2.91 12.05
N LEU A 238 2.23 2.71 13.17
CA LEU A 238 1.64 2.25 14.42
C LEU A 238 0.61 3.25 14.95
N LEU A 239 0.96 4.54 15.03
CA LEU A 239 0.02 5.60 15.43
C LEU A 239 -1.21 5.67 14.51
N ARG A 240 -1.03 5.64 13.18
CA ARG A 240 -2.16 5.61 12.23
C ARG A 240 -3.02 4.37 12.40
N SER A 241 -2.42 3.22 12.72
CA SER A 241 -3.16 1.99 12.95
C SER A 241 -3.96 2.04 14.25
N GLU A 242 -3.44 2.70 15.29
CA GLU A 242 -4.11 2.95 16.56
C GLU A 242 -5.33 3.87 16.37
N ASP A 243 -5.16 5.02 15.72
CA ASP A 243 -6.26 5.94 15.42
C ASP A 243 -7.37 5.26 14.60
N SER A 244 -6.96 4.49 13.60
CA SER A 244 -7.87 3.73 12.75
C SER A 244 -8.62 2.63 13.51
N LEU A 245 -7.96 1.99 14.48
CA LEU A 245 -8.55 1.03 15.39
C LEU A 245 -9.57 1.71 16.32
N LEU A 246 -9.18 2.83 16.95
CA LEU A 246 -10.03 3.60 17.85
C LEU A 246 -11.27 4.16 17.16
N SER A 247 -11.15 4.70 15.95
CA SER A 247 -12.30 5.21 15.20
C SER A 247 -13.30 4.10 14.87
N THR A 248 -12.79 2.94 14.44
CA THR A 248 -13.61 1.76 14.15
C THR A 248 -14.28 1.22 15.41
N TYR A 249 -13.56 1.23 16.53
CA TYR A 249 -14.08 0.83 17.83
C TYR A 249 -15.23 1.75 18.28
N ARG A 250 -15.09 3.07 18.10
CA ARG A 250 -16.16 4.03 18.38
C ARG A 250 -17.40 3.76 17.51
N SER A 251 -17.21 3.53 16.20
CA SER A 251 -18.34 3.16 15.31
C SER A 251 -19.01 1.85 15.71
N TYR A 252 -18.23 0.84 16.10
CA TYR A 252 -18.73 -0.44 16.61
C TYR A 252 -19.54 -0.25 17.90
N ARG A 253 -19.01 0.49 18.87
CA ARG A 253 -19.68 0.77 20.14
C ARG A 253 -21.02 1.50 19.93
N LEU A 254 -21.05 2.49 19.04
CA LEU A 254 -22.30 3.18 18.68
C LEU A 254 -23.31 2.21 18.04
N ALA A 255 -22.87 1.31 17.17
CA ALA A 255 -23.74 0.29 16.58
C ALA A 255 -24.28 -0.71 17.63
N CYS A 256 -23.45 -1.13 18.59
CA CYS A 256 -23.89 -1.96 19.72
C CYS A 256 -24.93 -1.25 20.57
N GLN A 257 -24.70 0.03 20.90
CA GLN A 257 -25.63 0.84 21.69
C GLN A 257 -27.00 0.98 20.99
N ARG A 258 -27.01 1.26 19.68
CA ARG A 258 -28.26 1.33 18.89
C ARG A 258 -29.04 0.01 18.86
N LEU A 259 -28.37 -1.11 19.02
CA LEU A 259 -28.97 -2.44 19.06
C LEU A 259 -29.20 -2.96 20.49
N HIS A 260 -28.98 -2.11 21.50
CA HIS A 260 -29.05 -2.47 22.93
C HIS A 260 -28.21 -3.71 23.29
N ARG A 261 -27.06 -3.89 22.63
CA ARG A 261 -26.11 -4.97 22.90
C ARG A 261 -24.93 -4.46 23.71
N LYS A 262 -24.39 -5.31 24.60
CA LYS A 262 -23.12 -5.03 25.28
C LYS A 262 -21.99 -4.99 24.24
N SER A 263 -21.27 -3.88 24.18
CA SER A 263 -20.07 -3.77 23.35
C SER A 263 -18.92 -4.54 23.97
N LEU A 264 -18.26 -5.38 23.17
CA LEU A 264 -17.02 -6.06 23.55
C LEU A 264 -15.81 -5.12 23.41
N SER A 265 -14.67 -5.46 24.02
CA SER A 265 -13.39 -4.78 23.76
C SER A 265 -12.82 -5.17 22.40
N SER A 266 -11.91 -4.36 21.82
CA SER A 266 -11.24 -4.70 20.55
C SER A 266 -10.56 -6.07 20.58
N GLN A 267 -9.93 -6.42 21.71
CA GLN A 267 -9.33 -7.73 21.93
C GLN A 267 -10.36 -8.86 21.92
N GLN A 268 -11.48 -8.70 22.66
CA GLN A 268 -12.54 -9.70 22.71
C GLN A 268 -13.21 -9.90 21.34
N VAL A 269 -13.42 -8.81 20.59
CA VAL A 269 -13.93 -8.88 19.23
C VAL A 269 -12.94 -9.62 18.32
N TRP A 270 -11.64 -9.40 18.50
CA TRP A 270 -10.61 -10.14 17.78
C TRP A 270 -10.59 -11.61 18.13
N GLU A 271 -10.59 -11.98 19.41
CA GLU A 271 -10.65 -13.38 19.87
C GLU A 271 -11.87 -14.11 19.30
N LYS A 272 -13.06 -13.48 19.38
CA LYS A 272 -14.31 -14.00 18.80
C LYS A 272 -14.19 -14.24 17.29
N ASN A 273 -13.48 -13.38 16.57
CA ASN A 273 -13.37 -13.42 15.11
C ASN A 273 -12.06 -14.04 14.61
N LYS A 274 -11.21 -14.58 15.49
CA LYS A 274 -9.85 -15.03 15.16
C LYS A 274 -9.85 -16.06 14.02
N HIS A 275 -10.67 -17.11 14.14
CA HIS A 275 -10.82 -18.12 13.10
C HIS A 275 -11.43 -17.56 11.80
N ALA A 276 -12.35 -16.60 11.89
CA ALA A 276 -12.92 -15.92 10.72
C ALA A 276 -11.87 -15.06 10.00
N ILE A 277 -10.93 -14.47 10.73
CA ILE A 277 -9.84 -13.68 10.15
C ILE A 277 -8.76 -14.57 9.55
N GLU A 278 -8.35 -15.63 10.24
CA GLU A 278 -7.41 -16.63 9.74
C GLU A 278 -7.96 -17.31 8.48
N SER A 279 -9.27 -17.59 8.43
CA SER A 279 -9.94 -18.12 7.24
C SER A 279 -10.19 -17.09 6.13
N THR A 280 -10.18 -15.78 6.43
CA THR A 280 -10.27 -14.73 5.39
C THR A 280 -8.91 -14.22 4.90
N THR A 281 -7.83 -14.41 5.66
CA THR A 281 -6.44 -14.25 5.22
C THR A 281 -5.98 -15.43 4.38
N LEU A 282 -6.63 -16.59 4.55
CA LEU A 282 -6.76 -17.59 3.49
C LEU A 282 -7.66 -17.02 2.38
N GLY A 283 -7.10 -16.12 1.57
CA GLY A 283 -7.47 -16.10 0.16
C GLY A 283 -7.43 -17.52 -0.40
N ARG A 284 -8.07 -17.74 -1.56
CA ARG A 284 -8.07 -19.00 -2.31
C ARG A 284 -6.79 -19.80 -2.02
N ARG A 285 -6.87 -20.96 -1.33
CA ARG A 285 -5.71 -21.75 -0.88
C ARG A 285 -4.60 -21.59 -1.91
N THR A 286 -3.46 -21.04 -1.50
CA THR A 286 -2.32 -20.85 -2.40
C THR A 286 -2.07 -22.18 -3.09
N MET A 287 -2.14 -22.18 -4.43
CA MET A 287 -1.93 -23.41 -5.16
C MET A 287 -0.53 -23.93 -4.81
N PRO A 288 -0.38 -25.23 -4.49
CA PRO A 288 0.93 -25.80 -4.23
C PRO A 288 1.92 -25.42 -5.33
N THR A 289 3.17 -25.13 -4.98
CA THR A 289 4.20 -24.67 -5.93
C THR A 289 4.31 -25.60 -7.14
N LEU A 290 4.27 -26.92 -6.91
CA LEU A 290 4.26 -27.93 -7.97
C LEU A 290 3.06 -27.77 -8.92
N ARG A 291 1.87 -27.52 -8.38
CA ARG A 291 0.64 -27.29 -9.17
C ARG A 291 0.75 -26.00 -9.99
N VAL A 292 1.34 -24.94 -9.44
CA VAL A 292 1.57 -23.68 -10.17
C VAL A 292 2.51 -23.92 -11.36
N LEU A 293 3.61 -24.65 -11.13
CA LEU A 293 4.60 -24.97 -12.17
C LEU A 293 3.98 -25.85 -13.28
N ILE A 294 3.23 -26.89 -12.93
CA ILE A 294 2.55 -27.76 -13.90
C ILE A 294 1.52 -26.99 -14.73
N ASN A 295 0.71 -26.14 -14.09
CA ASN A 295 -0.25 -25.30 -14.81
C ASN A 295 0.45 -24.36 -15.80
N LYS A 296 1.60 -23.79 -15.41
CA LYS A 296 2.42 -22.93 -16.28
C LYS A 296 3.01 -23.74 -17.44
N GLN A 297 3.56 -24.93 -17.17
CA GLN A 297 4.11 -25.83 -18.18
C GLN A 297 3.05 -26.22 -19.23
N LEU A 298 1.86 -26.65 -18.80
CA LEU A 298 0.76 -27.03 -19.70
C LEU A 298 0.23 -25.85 -20.51
N GLY A 299 0.16 -24.66 -19.90
CA GLY A 299 -0.18 -23.43 -20.61
C GLY A 299 0.81 -23.09 -21.71
N LEU A 300 2.11 -23.14 -21.41
CA LEU A 300 3.18 -22.89 -22.38
C LEU A 300 3.23 -23.95 -23.49
N LYS A 301 3.03 -25.23 -23.18
CA LYS A 301 2.94 -26.29 -24.20
C LYS A 301 1.73 -26.10 -25.12
N THR A 302 0.59 -25.71 -24.57
CA THR A 302 -0.60 -25.37 -25.36
C THR A 302 -0.33 -24.17 -26.26
N GLU A 303 0.27 -23.10 -25.73
CA GLU A 303 0.63 -21.91 -26.50
C GLU A 303 1.61 -22.27 -27.63
N ARG A 304 2.63 -23.08 -27.35
CA ARG A 304 3.59 -23.58 -28.33
C ARG A 304 2.92 -24.39 -29.44
N TYR A 305 1.98 -25.26 -29.09
CA TYR A 305 1.21 -26.08 -30.02
C TYR A 305 0.33 -25.20 -30.93
N CYS A 306 -0.47 -24.31 -30.34
CA CYS A 306 -1.38 -23.46 -31.10
C CYS A 306 -0.61 -22.43 -31.97
N LEU A 307 0.55 -21.94 -31.52
CA LEU A 307 1.46 -21.15 -32.37
C LEU A 307 1.97 -21.91 -33.59
N THR A 308 2.18 -23.23 -33.48
CA THR A 308 2.66 -24.04 -34.60
C THR A 308 1.60 -24.16 -35.69
N ILE A 309 0.32 -24.19 -35.29
CA ILE A 309 -0.82 -24.30 -36.20
C ILE A 309 -1.15 -22.94 -36.86
N ASP A 310 -0.96 -21.83 -36.14
CA ASP A 310 -1.21 -20.47 -36.66
C ASP A 310 0.04 -19.80 -37.29
N LYS A 311 1.08 -20.57 -37.62
CA LYS A 311 2.38 -20.03 -38.05
C LYS A 311 2.25 -19.00 -39.19
N GLU A 312 1.50 -19.34 -40.24
CA GLU A 312 1.34 -18.52 -41.44
C GLU A 312 0.63 -17.18 -41.12
N HIS A 313 -0.48 -17.25 -40.39
CA HIS A 313 -1.25 -16.07 -39.98
C HIS A 313 -0.42 -15.11 -39.10
N ILE A 314 0.44 -15.65 -38.21
CA ILE A 314 1.30 -14.83 -37.34
C ILE A 314 2.40 -14.13 -38.15
N ILE A 315 2.95 -14.79 -39.16
CA ILE A 315 3.96 -14.21 -40.05
C ILE A 315 3.31 -13.09 -40.90
N GLU A 316 2.12 -13.33 -41.44
CA GLU A 316 1.35 -12.32 -42.18
C GLU A 316 0.99 -11.11 -41.32
N GLU A 317 0.52 -11.33 -40.08
CA GLU A 317 0.17 -10.25 -39.16
C GLU A 317 1.40 -9.41 -38.75
N PHE A 318 2.56 -10.07 -38.57
CA PHE A 318 3.83 -9.39 -38.30
C PHE A 318 4.27 -8.51 -39.47
N ASN A 319 4.18 -9.03 -40.70
CA ASN A 319 4.52 -8.30 -41.92
C ASN A 319 3.58 -7.08 -42.10
N ARG A 320 2.26 -7.28 -41.97
CA ARG A 320 1.26 -6.20 -42.04
C ARG A 320 1.49 -5.12 -40.98
N LYS A 321 1.85 -5.51 -39.75
CA LYS A 321 2.11 -4.57 -38.64
C LYS A 321 3.42 -3.80 -38.82
N ASN A 322 4.42 -4.34 -39.50
CA ASN A 322 5.68 -3.65 -39.77
C ASN A 322 5.58 -2.72 -40.98
N GLU A 323 4.78 -3.05 -42.00
CA GLU A 323 4.49 -2.16 -43.13
C GLU A 323 3.77 -0.88 -42.67
N ASN A 324 2.80 -1.02 -41.75
CA ASN A 324 2.03 0.10 -41.20
C ASN A 324 2.75 0.92 -40.11
N LYS A 325 3.97 0.56 -39.70
CA LYS A 325 4.69 1.17 -38.57
C LYS A 325 5.86 2.09 -38.95
N ARG A 326 5.93 2.56 -40.20
CA ARG A 326 6.85 3.65 -40.58
C ARG A 326 6.41 4.97 -39.91
N GLY A 327 6.66 5.13 -38.59
CA GLY A 327 6.50 6.42 -37.91
C GLY A 327 6.14 6.42 -36.40
N THR A 328 5.76 5.31 -35.78
CA THR A 328 5.31 5.32 -34.36
C THR A 328 6.33 4.72 -33.39
N LYS A 329 6.73 5.50 -32.37
CA LYS A 329 7.60 5.05 -31.27
C LYS A 329 6.88 4.01 -30.41
N GLY A 330 7.35 2.78 -30.43
CA GLY A 330 6.88 1.68 -29.60
C GLY A 330 7.78 0.45 -29.71
N ARG A 331 7.65 -0.51 -28.79
CA ARG A 331 8.45 -1.75 -28.82
C ARG A 331 8.12 -2.55 -30.09
N PRO A 332 9.12 -3.04 -30.84
CA PRO A 332 8.87 -3.85 -32.04
C PRO A 332 8.07 -5.10 -31.66
N ALA A 333 7.18 -5.53 -32.57
CA ALA A 333 6.52 -6.82 -32.42
C ALA A 333 7.57 -7.93 -32.46
N LEU A 334 7.35 -9.05 -31.77
CA LEU A 334 8.25 -10.21 -31.84
C LEU A 334 7.94 -11.03 -33.09
N THR A 335 8.99 -11.50 -33.78
CA THR A 335 8.84 -12.46 -34.88
C THR A 335 8.33 -13.81 -34.37
N TYR A 336 7.84 -14.66 -35.27
CA TYR A 336 7.44 -16.03 -34.94
C TYR A 336 8.55 -16.78 -34.20
N ASP A 337 9.78 -16.76 -34.74
CA ASP A 337 10.93 -17.44 -34.13
C ASP A 337 11.29 -16.89 -32.76
N GLN A 338 11.13 -15.58 -32.55
CA GLN A 338 11.36 -14.97 -31.23
C GLN A 338 10.30 -15.37 -30.22
N LYS A 339 9.02 -15.49 -30.63
CA LYS A 339 7.95 -15.99 -29.76
C LYS A 339 8.20 -17.45 -29.38
N VAL A 340 8.59 -18.28 -30.36
CA VAL A 340 8.95 -19.69 -30.15
C VAL A 340 10.11 -19.82 -29.17
N ARG A 341 11.25 -19.16 -29.43
CA ARG A 341 12.43 -19.22 -28.55
C ARG A 341 12.12 -18.78 -27.13
N LYS A 342 11.28 -17.76 -26.96
CA LYS A 342 10.89 -17.27 -25.63
C LYS A 342 10.05 -18.30 -24.87
N ILE A 343 9.11 -18.97 -25.55
CA ILE A 343 8.30 -20.02 -24.93
C ILE A 343 9.15 -21.24 -24.60
N ASP A 344 10.05 -21.64 -25.49
CA ASP A 344 10.95 -22.78 -25.27
C ASP A 344 11.89 -22.51 -24.08
N GLN A 345 12.47 -21.31 -23.97
CA GLN A 345 13.24 -20.89 -22.78
C GLN A 345 12.41 -20.95 -21.49
N GLN A 346 11.17 -20.47 -21.53
CA GLN A 346 10.29 -20.51 -20.36
C GLN A 346 9.87 -21.94 -19.99
N LEU A 347 9.78 -22.85 -20.96
CA LEU A 347 9.54 -24.27 -20.71
C LEU A 347 10.75 -24.91 -20.03
N ASP A 348 11.96 -24.64 -20.51
CA ASP A 348 13.21 -25.14 -19.90
C ASP A 348 13.36 -24.69 -18.45
N GLU A 349 13.08 -23.42 -18.16
CA GLU A 349 13.09 -22.87 -16.80
C GLU A 349 12.07 -23.58 -15.89
N VAL A 350 10.86 -23.81 -16.38
CA VAL A 350 9.80 -24.47 -15.61
C VAL A 350 10.15 -25.95 -15.39
N ASP A 351 10.71 -26.63 -16.38
CA ASP A 351 11.14 -28.02 -16.29
C ASP A 351 12.29 -28.19 -15.28
N ALA A 352 13.25 -27.26 -15.26
CA ALA A 352 14.31 -27.22 -14.25
C ALA A 352 13.73 -27.06 -12.83
N LEU A 353 12.75 -26.16 -12.66
CA LEU A 353 12.08 -25.96 -11.36
C LEU A 353 11.25 -27.17 -10.93
N ILE A 354 10.57 -27.86 -11.85
CA ILE A 354 9.85 -29.11 -11.55
C ILE A 354 10.83 -30.22 -11.14
N LYS A 355 11.98 -30.35 -11.82
CA LYS A 355 13.05 -31.29 -11.44
C LYS A 355 13.59 -30.98 -10.04
N GLN A 356 13.79 -29.71 -9.70
CA GLN A 356 14.21 -29.28 -8.36
C GLN A 356 13.15 -29.57 -7.29
N GLN A 357 11.86 -29.47 -7.62
CA GLN A 357 10.78 -29.89 -6.72
C GLN A 357 10.77 -31.40 -6.51
N LYS A 358 11.06 -32.20 -7.55
CA LYS A 358 11.18 -33.67 -7.44
C LYS A 358 12.27 -34.08 -6.45
N THR A 359 13.44 -33.44 -6.50
CA THR A 359 14.54 -33.74 -5.57
C THR A 359 14.19 -33.39 -4.13
N ARG A 360 13.45 -32.28 -3.91
CA ARG A 360 12.96 -31.87 -2.58
C ARG A 360 11.81 -32.75 -2.07
N PHE A 361 10.98 -33.28 -2.96
CA PHE A 361 9.88 -34.17 -2.61
C PHE A 361 10.38 -35.53 -2.09
N SER A 362 11.55 -35.98 -2.57
CA SER A 362 12.19 -37.22 -2.09
C SER A 362 12.68 -37.12 -0.63
N THR A 363 12.82 -35.92 -0.08
CA THR A 363 13.31 -35.69 1.29
C THR A 363 12.19 -35.40 2.29
N ASP A 364 10.95 -35.25 1.84
CA ASP A 364 9.84 -34.70 2.65
C ASP A 364 8.55 -35.55 2.46
N THR A 365 8.60 -36.83 2.84
CA THR A 365 7.46 -37.76 2.70
C THR A 365 6.40 -37.53 3.78
N LYS A 366 5.47 -36.59 3.52
CA LYS A 366 4.20 -36.44 4.28
C LYS A 366 2.93 -36.69 3.46
N SER A 367 3.03 -36.83 2.13
CA SER A 367 1.89 -37.16 1.27
C SER A 367 2.06 -38.56 0.70
N GLY A 368 1.18 -39.49 1.02
CA GLY A 368 1.23 -40.91 0.57
C GLY A 368 1.08 -41.16 -0.94
N LEU A 369 1.29 -40.16 -1.80
CA LEU A 369 1.34 -40.27 -3.25
C LEU A 369 2.76 -40.01 -3.75
N SER A 370 3.22 -40.80 -4.72
CA SER A 370 4.50 -40.53 -5.39
C SER A 370 4.47 -39.20 -6.14
N PHE A 371 5.63 -38.57 -6.32
CA PHE A 371 5.76 -37.32 -7.10
C PHE A 371 5.15 -37.44 -8.51
N LYS A 372 5.29 -38.63 -9.13
CA LYS A 372 4.72 -38.92 -10.45
C LYS A 372 3.18 -38.90 -10.41
N GLN A 373 2.58 -39.51 -9.39
CA GLN A 373 1.12 -39.53 -9.21
C GLN A 373 0.55 -38.12 -8.95
N GLN A 374 1.19 -37.31 -8.11
CA GLN A 374 0.75 -35.92 -7.87
C GLN A 374 0.85 -35.05 -9.13
N THR A 375 1.92 -35.26 -9.92
CA THR A 375 2.09 -34.55 -11.19
C THR A 375 0.96 -34.88 -12.16
N LEU A 376 0.65 -36.17 -12.33
CA LEU A 376 -0.45 -36.64 -13.18
C LEU A 376 -1.81 -36.15 -12.69
N GLU A 377 -2.03 -36.12 -11.37
CA GLU A 377 -3.26 -35.61 -10.78
C GLU A 377 -3.46 -34.11 -11.08
N TYR A 378 -2.42 -33.30 -10.91
CA TYR A 378 -2.50 -31.87 -11.24
C TYR A 378 -2.69 -31.60 -12.73
N GLN A 379 -2.02 -32.37 -13.60
CA GLN A 379 -2.21 -32.26 -15.04
C GLN A 379 -3.65 -32.62 -15.44
N PHE A 380 -4.18 -33.72 -14.91
CA PHE A 380 -5.56 -34.17 -15.13
C PHE A 380 -6.58 -33.10 -14.72
N ILE A 381 -6.45 -32.56 -13.49
CA ILE A 381 -7.37 -31.53 -12.97
C ILE A 381 -7.33 -30.27 -13.84
N TRP A 382 -6.15 -29.88 -14.32
CA TRP A 382 -6.02 -28.69 -15.18
C TRP A 382 -6.76 -28.87 -16.51
N LEU A 383 -6.52 -29.99 -17.19
CA LEU A 383 -7.13 -30.31 -18.48
C LEU A 383 -8.64 -30.47 -18.39
N GLU A 384 -9.13 -31.19 -17.38
CA GLU A 384 -10.56 -31.39 -17.15
C GLU A 384 -11.27 -30.03 -16.90
N ASN A 385 -10.65 -29.13 -16.14
CA ASN A 385 -11.19 -27.79 -15.92
C ASN A 385 -11.16 -26.91 -17.19
N LYS A 386 -10.18 -27.11 -18.08
CA LYS A 386 -10.10 -26.37 -19.35
C LYS A 386 -11.20 -26.80 -20.32
N LEU A 387 -11.45 -28.10 -20.41
CA LEU A 387 -12.53 -28.65 -21.24
C LEU A 387 -13.93 -28.29 -20.69
N LYS A 388 -14.14 -28.37 -19.37
CA LYS A 388 -15.45 -28.05 -18.73
C LYS A 388 -15.86 -26.57 -18.80
N ARG A 389 -14.91 -25.64 -18.98
CA ARG A 389 -15.16 -24.19 -18.94
C ARG A 389 -15.41 -23.56 -20.31
N GLN A 390 -15.47 -24.36 -21.36
CA GLN A 390 -15.74 -23.84 -22.70
C GLN A 390 -17.23 -23.53 -22.85
N PRO A 391 -17.60 -22.31 -23.28
CA PRO A 391 -18.98 -22.00 -23.63
C PRO A 391 -19.35 -22.81 -24.88
N LEU A 392 -20.46 -23.56 -24.79
CA LEU A 392 -20.98 -24.35 -25.91
C LEU A 392 -21.40 -23.49 -27.12
N ASP A 393 -21.65 -22.18 -26.94
CA ASP A 393 -22.24 -21.31 -27.96
C ASP A 393 -21.60 -19.92 -28.04
N SER A 394 -20.29 -19.81 -28.36
CA SER A 394 -19.72 -18.50 -28.70
C SER A 394 -18.99 -18.53 -30.03
N GLU A 395 -19.19 -17.51 -30.85
CA GLU A 395 -18.54 -17.32 -32.17
C GLU A 395 -16.98 -17.34 -32.09
N GLN A 396 -16.39 -17.22 -30.89
CA GLN A 396 -14.97 -17.44 -30.64
C GLN A 396 -14.53 -18.92 -30.79
N SER A 397 -15.48 -19.87 -30.75
CA SER A 397 -15.25 -21.30 -30.98
C SER A 397 -14.97 -21.66 -32.44
N GLN A 398 -14.88 -20.68 -33.35
CA GLN A 398 -14.61 -20.90 -34.78
C GLN A 398 -13.18 -20.58 -35.22
N SER A 399 -12.27 -20.12 -34.33
CA SER A 399 -10.87 -19.94 -34.74
C SER A 399 -10.14 -21.28 -34.87
N LYS A 400 -9.33 -21.45 -35.92
CA LYS A 400 -8.47 -22.64 -36.12
C LYS A 400 -7.61 -22.94 -34.88
N SER A 401 -7.17 -21.89 -34.20
CA SER A 401 -6.37 -21.93 -32.98
C SER A 401 -7.11 -22.43 -31.76
N ALA A 402 -8.39 -22.05 -31.58
CA ALA A 402 -9.21 -22.53 -30.47
C ALA A 402 -9.49 -24.03 -30.63
N ASN A 403 -9.82 -24.47 -31.85
CA ASN A 403 -10.04 -25.89 -32.16
C ASN A 403 -8.76 -26.73 -32.00
N ALA A 404 -7.62 -26.19 -32.41
CA ALA A 404 -6.31 -26.80 -32.17
C ALA A 404 -6.03 -26.99 -30.67
N CYS A 405 -6.24 -25.96 -29.85
CA CYS A 405 -6.03 -26.05 -28.41
C CYS A 405 -6.98 -27.07 -27.75
N LEU A 406 -8.24 -27.19 -28.23
CA LEU A 406 -9.19 -28.21 -27.75
C LEU A 406 -8.76 -29.63 -28.08
N GLN A 407 -8.34 -29.88 -29.33
CA GLN A 407 -7.78 -31.17 -29.72
C GLN A 407 -6.58 -31.53 -28.85
N TYR A 408 -5.65 -30.59 -28.68
CA TYR A 408 -4.47 -30.81 -27.84
C TYR A 408 -4.84 -31.16 -26.40
N TRP A 409 -5.79 -30.44 -25.78
CA TRP A 409 -6.23 -30.74 -24.42
C TRP A 409 -6.96 -32.09 -24.31
N SER A 410 -7.79 -32.44 -25.29
CA SER A 410 -8.50 -33.71 -25.33
C SER A 410 -7.54 -34.89 -25.44
N THR A 411 -6.62 -34.84 -26.42
CA THR A 411 -5.59 -35.87 -26.61
C THR A 411 -4.69 -36.00 -25.39
N SER A 412 -4.22 -34.87 -24.83
CA SER A 412 -3.39 -34.87 -23.62
C SER A 412 -4.13 -35.47 -22.41
N LEU A 413 -5.45 -35.29 -22.31
CA LEU A 413 -6.25 -35.84 -21.22
C LEU A 413 -6.39 -37.36 -21.35
N GLU A 414 -6.62 -37.87 -22.57
CA GLU A 414 -6.70 -39.31 -22.83
C GLU A 414 -5.35 -40.01 -22.59
N GLU A 415 -4.23 -39.37 -22.97
CA GLU A 415 -2.88 -39.86 -22.63
C GLU A 415 -2.64 -39.93 -21.12
N ILE A 416 -3.15 -38.97 -20.34
CA ILE A 416 -3.01 -39.00 -18.89
C ILE A 416 -3.93 -40.04 -18.26
N LYS A 417 -5.11 -40.30 -18.83
CA LYS A 417 -6.02 -41.36 -18.36
C LYS A 417 -5.42 -42.74 -18.59
N SER A 418 -4.68 -42.97 -19.67
CA SER A 418 -4.03 -44.26 -19.95
C SER A 418 -2.79 -44.52 -19.10
N LEU A 419 -2.22 -43.48 -18.48
CA LEU A 419 -1.06 -43.55 -17.59
C LEU A 419 -1.40 -43.61 -16.09
N LYS A 420 -2.68 -43.44 -15.74
CA LYS A 420 -3.23 -43.64 -14.39
C LYS A 420 -3.67 -45.08 -14.22
#